data_AF-W1W149-F1
#
_entry.id   AF-W1W149-F1
#
_cell.length_a   1.000
_cell.length_b   1.000
_cell.length_c   1.000
_cell.angle_alpha   90.00
_cell.angle_beta   90.00
_cell.angle_gamma   90.00
#
_symmetry.space_group_name_H-M   'P 1'
#
loop_
_entity.id
_entity.type
_entity.pdbx_description
1 polymer ?
#
loop_
_entity_poly.entity_id
_entity_poly.type
_entity_poly.pdbx_seq_one_letter_code
_entity_poly.pdbx_strand_id
1 'polypeptide(L)'
;MFNWIFDKLVPGDRLARGPIIRIIHAVLFEGLFMLATVPIIMYMMHMSFWMAFMTDITMTLVILGYTYVYNWVYDRARLYFVEA
;
A
#
# COMPACT_ATOMS: atom_id res chain seq x y z
N MET A 1 -11.98 10.10 2.44
CA MET A 1 -12.02 10.44 3.88
C MET A 1 -10.62 10.64 4.45
N PHE A 2 -9.73 9.63 4.40
CA PHE A 2 -8.37 9.72 4.95
C PHE A 2 -7.52 10.84 4.35
N ASN A 3 -7.48 10.95 3.01
CA ASN A 3 -6.79 12.04 2.31
C ASN A 3 -7.25 13.44 2.75
N TRP A 4 -8.54 13.61 3.00
CA TRP A 4 -9.13 14.88 3.42
C TRP A 4 -8.78 15.23 4.87
N ILE A 5 -8.73 14.24 5.77
CA ILE A 5 -8.26 14.41 7.16
C ILE A 5 -6.76 14.75 7.16
N PHE A 6 -5.96 14.05 6.34
CA PHE A 6 -4.53 14.25 6.27
C PHE A 6 -4.15 15.62 5.68
N ASP A 7 -4.90 16.11 4.70
CA ASP A 7 -4.74 17.49 4.17
C ASP A 7 -5.07 18.56 5.21
N LYS A 8 -5.97 18.26 6.16
CA LYS A 8 -6.33 19.18 7.24
C LYS A 8 -5.29 19.19 8.36
N LEU A 9 -4.62 18.06 8.61
CA LEU A 9 -3.55 17.90 9.59
C LEU A 9 -2.19 18.40 9.10
N VAL A 10 -1.92 18.29 7.79
CA VAL A 10 -0.70 18.80 7.15
C VAL A 10 -1.08 19.83 6.08
N PRO A 11 -1.35 21.09 6.48
CA PRO A 11 -1.61 22.16 5.53
C PRO A 11 -0.31 22.51 4.79
N GLY A 12 -0.29 22.31 3.47
CA GLY A 12 0.87 22.56 2.62
C GLY A 12 0.70 22.00 1.22
N ASP A 13 1.48 22.53 0.29
CA ASP A 13 1.39 22.21 -1.13
C ASP A 13 1.56 20.70 -1.38
N ARG A 14 0.55 20.05 -1.98
CA ARG A 14 0.49 18.59 -2.17
C ARG A 14 1.65 18.08 -3.03
N LEU A 15 2.17 18.94 -3.90
CA LEU A 15 3.23 18.65 -4.86
C LEU A 15 4.65 18.85 -4.28
N ALA A 16 4.81 19.69 -3.26
CA ALA A 16 6.09 19.95 -2.59
C ALA A 16 6.41 18.94 -1.47
N ARG A 17 5.50 18.00 -1.17
CA ARG A 17 5.70 16.97 -0.14
C ARG A 17 6.77 15.98 -0.62
N GLY A 18 7.94 16.04 0.01
CA GLY A 18 9.05 15.14 -0.25
C GLY A 18 8.68 13.65 -0.06
N PRO A 19 9.51 12.73 -0.57
CA PRO A 19 9.23 11.29 -0.58
C PRO A 19 8.92 10.72 0.81
N ILE A 20 9.49 11.30 1.87
CA ILE A 20 9.25 10.92 3.27
C ILE A 20 7.77 11.07 3.67
N ILE A 21 7.13 12.19 3.31
CA ILE A 21 5.72 12.42 3.68
C ILE A 21 4.80 11.44 2.92
N ARG A 22 5.18 11.07 1.69
CA ARG A 22 4.43 10.07 0.91
C ARG A 22 4.51 8.69 1.54
N ILE A 23 5.67 8.28 2.02
CA ILE A 23 5.87 7.03 2.76
C ILE A 23 5.05 7.04 4.05
N ILE A 24 5.13 8.11 4.84
CA ILE A 24 4.35 8.24 6.09
C ILE A 24 2.84 8.16 5.81
N HIS A 25 2.37 8.83 4.76
CA HIS A 25 0.97 8.78 4.38
C HIS A 25 0.54 7.37 3.96
N ALA A 26 1.35 6.68 3.16
CA ALA A 26 1.09 5.31 2.73
C ALA A 26 1.07 4.34 3.92
N VAL A 27 2.03 4.44 4.84
CA VAL A 27 2.11 3.59 6.03
C VAL A 27 0.93 3.84 6.98
N LEU A 28 0.52 5.10 7.18
CA LEU A 28 -0.65 5.41 7.99
C LEU A 28 -1.95 4.90 7.35
N PHE A 29 -2.07 5.01 6.02
CA PHE A 29 -3.21 4.49 5.30
C PHE A 29 -3.30 2.98 5.42
N GLU A 30 -2.20 2.28 5.11
CA GLU A 30 -2.10 0.83 5.22
C GLU A 30 -2.37 0.38 6.66
N GLY A 31 -1.75 1.01 7.66
CA GLY A 31 -1.96 0.68 9.07
C GLY A 31 -3.41 0.84 9.53
N LEU A 32 -4.10 1.90 9.09
CA LEU A 32 -5.53 2.08 9.39
C LEU A 32 -6.39 1.02 8.69
N PHE A 33 -6.00 0.62 7.49
CA PHE A 33 -6.65 -0.45 6.75
C PHE A 33 -6.46 -1.80 7.45
N MET A 34 -5.24 -2.11 7.90
CA MET A 34 -4.90 -3.28 8.70
C MET A 34 -5.76 -3.39 9.97
N LEU A 35 -6.02 -2.28 10.65
CA LEU A 35 -6.90 -2.28 11.84
C LEU A 35 -8.34 -2.71 11.52
N ALA A 36 -8.80 -2.52 10.29
CA ALA A 36 -10.11 -2.98 9.83
C ALA A 36 -10.08 -4.41 9.27
N THR A 37 -9.02 -4.80 8.54
CA THR A 37 -8.90 -6.12 7.92
C THR A 37 -8.49 -7.21 8.91
N VAL A 38 -7.61 -6.91 9.88
CA VAL A 38 -7.12 -7.90 10.85
C VAL A 38 -8.26 -8.53 11.66
N PRO A 39 -9.23 -7.79 12.24
CA PRO A 39 -10.37 -8.41 12.94
C PRO A 39 -11.22 -9.29 12.03
N ILE A 40 -11.37 -8.92 10.76
CA ILE A 40 -12.12 -9.70 9.77
C ILE A 40 -11.39 -11.03 9.49
N ILE A 41 -10.07 -10.98 9.24
CA ILE A 41 -9.24 -12.17 9.01
C ILE A 41 -9.26 -13.06 10.25
N MET A 42 -9.09 -12.48 11.45
CA MET A 42 -9.17 -13.22 12.71
C MET A 42 -10.50 -13.97 12.86
N TYR A 43 -11.62 -13.31 12.56
CA TYR A 43 -12.95 -13.91 12.67
C TYR A 43 -13.19 -14.98 11.59
N MET A 44 -12.87 -14.69 10.34
CA MET A 44 -13.14 -15.59 9.20
C MET A 44 -12.23 -16.82 9.20
N MET A 45 -10.97 -16.66 9.59
CA MET A 45 -9.96 -17.72 9.52
C MET A 45 -9.62 -18.33 10.89
N HIS A 46 -10.29 -17.89 11.96
CA HIS A 46 -10.05 -18.33 13.34
C HIS A 46 -8.56 -18.25 13.74
N MET A 47 -7.85 -17.24 13.24
CA MET A 47 -6.43 -17.03 13.49
C MET A 47 -6.21 -16.11 14.70
N SER A 48 -5.05 -16.25 15.36
CA SER A 48 -4.62 -15.30 16.39
C SER A 48 -4.26 -13.95 15.76
N PHE A 49 -4.29 -12.88 16.56
CA PHE A 49 -3.96 -11.52 16.11
C PHE A 49 -2.64 -11.45 15.37
N TRP A 50 -1.58 -12.07 15.91
CA TRP A 50 -0.26 -12.07 15.29
C TRP A 50 -0.23 -12.80 13.95
N MET A 51 -0.96 -13.93 13.83
CA MET A 51 -1.05 -14.66 12.56
C MET A 51 -1.83 -13.88 11.50
N ALA A 52 -2.96 -13.29 11.88
CA ALA A 52 -3.76 -12.45 10.98
C ALA A 52 -2.97 -11.21 10.51
N PHE A 53 -2.27 -10.54 11.43
CA PHE A 53 -1.42 -9.38 11.12
C PHE A 53 -0.26 -9.73 10.17
N MET A 54 0.45 -10.83 10.43
CA MET A 54 1.52 -11.31 9.54
C MET A 54 0.99 -11.74 8.17
N THR A 55 -0.18 -12.37 8.13
CA THR A 55 -0.83 -12.78 6.88
C THR A 55 -1.15 -11.56 6.02
N ASP A 56 -1.74 -10.52 6.63
CA ASP A 56 -2.12 -9.29 5.95
C ASP A 56 -0.88 -8.56 5.39
N ILE A 57 0.19 -8.38 6.19
CA ILE A 57 1.47 -7.81 5.70
C ILE A 57 2.07 -8.63 4.56
N THR A 58 2.09 -9.96 4.71
CA THR A 58 2.69 -10.83 3.70
C THR A 58 1.95 -10.70 2.38
N MET A 59 0.61 -10.70 2.42
CA MET A 59 -0.21 -10.50 1.23
C MET A 59 0.05 -9.13 0.58
N THR A 60 0.06 -8.05 1.36
CA THR A 60 0.37 -6.70 0.84
C THR A 60 1.75 -6.68 0.17
N LEU A 61 2.79 -7.22 0.83
CA LEU A 61 4.14 -7.23 0.27
C LEU A 61 4.24 -8.07 -1.01
N VAL A 62 3.57 -9.21 -1.06
CA VAL A 62 3.53 -10.06 -2.27
C VAL A 62 2.84 -9.33 -3.42
N ILE A 63 1.70 -8.66 -3.17
CA ILE A 63 0.99 -7.89 -4.19
C ILE A 63 1.83 -6.72 -4.68
N LEU A 64 2.49 -5.98 -3.77
CA LEU A 64 3.37 -4.88 -4.13
C LEU A 64 4.56 -5.36 -4.97
N GLY A 65 5.21 -6.46 -4.55
CA GLY A 65 6.31 -7.07 -5.28
C GLY A 65 5.87 -7.55 -6.67
N TYR A 66 4.74 -8.27 -6.75
CA TYR A 66 4.15 -8.70 -8.01
C TYR A 66 3.85 -7.51 -8.93
N THR A 67 3.21 -6.46 -8.42
CA THR A 67 2.84 -5.27 -9.19
C THR A 67 4.07 -4.53 -9.70
N TYR A 68 5.12 -4.41 -8.86
CA TYR A 68 6.38 -3.80 -9.25
C TYR A 68 7.06 -4.59 -10.38
N VAL A 69 7.16 -5.91 -10.24
CA VAL A 69 7.76 -6.78 -11.26
C VAL A 69 6.94 -6.75 -12.55
N TYR A 70 5.62 -6.83 -12.44
CA TYR A 70 4.71 -6.74 -13.59
C TYR A 70 4.88 -5.42 -14.34
N ASN A 71 4.89 -4.29 -13.63
CA ASN A 71 5.11 -2.97 -14.24
C ASN A 71 6.49 -2.86 -14.89
N TRP A 72 7.54 -3.39 -14.25
CA TRP A 72 8.89 -3.39 -14.82
C TRP A 72 8.98 -4.21 -16.10
N VAL A 73 8.37 -5.40 -16.11
CA VAL A 73 8.31 -6.26 -17.31
C VAL A 73 7.47 -5.59 -18.39
N TYR A 74 6.33 -4.99 -18.04
CA TYR A 74 5.47 -4.29 -18.98
C TYR A 74 6.18 -3.09 -19.60
N ASP A 75 6.86 -2.26 -18.81
CA ASP A 75 7.64 -1.13 -19.32
C ASP A 75 8.75 -1.61 -20.25
N ARG A 76 9.45 -2.69 -19.90
CA ARG A 76 10.47 -3.29 -20.76
C ARG A 76 9.87 -3.82 -22.06
N ALA A 77 8.78 -4.58 -21.99
CA ALA A 77 8.09 -5.12 -23.16
C ALA A 77 7.55 -3.99 -24.05
N ARG A 78 6.96 -2.96 -23.46
CA ARG A 78 6.46 -1.78 -24.17
C ARG A 78 7.59 -1.06 -24.93
N LEU A 79 8.76 -0.91 -24.32
CA LEU A 79 9.93 -0.33 -25.02
C LEU A 79 10.34 -1.18 -26.22
N TYR A 80 10.32 -2.52 -26.10
CA TYR A 80 10.61 -3.41 -27.22
C TYR A 80 9.55 -3.39 -28.34
N PHE A 81 8.28 -3.17 -28.03
CA PHE A 81 7.20 -3.21 -29.02
C PHE A 81 6.80 -1.85 -29.61
N VAL A 82 7.13 -0.72 -28.95
CA VAL A 82 6.72 0.63 -29.40
C VAL A 82 7.85 1.38 -30.11
N GLU A 83 9.13 1.00 -29.92
CA GLU A 83 10.28 1.56 -30.65
C GLU A 83 10.81 0.65 -31.78
N ALA A 84 10.11 -0.43 -32.14
CA ALA A 84 10.47 -1.35 -33.24
C ALA A 84 9.61 -1.14 -34.49
#